data_AF-A0AAV5TC97-F1
#
_entry.id   AF-A0AAV5TC97-F1
#
_cell.length_a   1.000
_cell.length_b   1.000
_cell.length_c   1.000
_cell.angle_alpha   90.00
_cell.angle_beta   90.00
_cell.angle_gamma   90.00
#
_symmetry.space_group_name_H-M   'P 1'
#
loop_
_entity.id
_entity.type
_entity.pdbx_description
1 polymer ?
#
loop_
_entity_poly.entity_id
_entity_poly.type
_entity_poly.pdbx_seq_one_letter_code
_entity_poly.pdbx_strand_id
1 'polypeptide(L)'
;FSLQVIRTENGQGPTQQAMLNSGQVAGADFWSNGMNFKDGWNGQTLAEFSFNSWNGQDFYDLSIIVGYDTAMKISTDRGGPTVTCWGWGCPDAYLYPTDDTKTHGVSTGETFTVTFC
;
A
#
# COMPACT_ATOMS: atom_id res chain seq x y z
N PHE A 1 8.52 16.66 -10.88
CA PHE A 1 8.79 15.25 -10.57
C PHE A 1 7.52 14.48 -10.89
N SER A 2 7.66 13.32 -11.56
CA SER A 2 6.54 12.44 -11.88
C SER A 2 6.76 11.12 -11.16
N LEU A 3 5.80 10.72 -10.35
CA LEU A 3 5.76 9.47 -9.61
C LEU A 3 5.25 8.36 -10.52
N GLN A 4 5.95 7.22 -10.55
CA GLN A 4 5.58 6.06 -11.36
C GLN A 4 4.94 5.01 -10.45
N VAL A 5 3.61 4.99 -10.38
CA VAL A 5 2.91 3.98 -9.57
C VAL A 5 3.06 2.62 -10.23
N ILE A 6 3.79 1.73 -9.57
CA ILE A 6 3.88 0.32 -9.92
C ILE A 6 2.99 -0.47 -8.97
N ARG A 7 2.18 -1.36 -9.52
CA ARG A 7 1.39 -2.32 -8.76
C ARG A 7 1.86 -3.74 -9.05
N THR A 8 1.71 -4.63 -8.08
CA THR A 8 1.88 -6.08 -8.28
C THR A 8 0.68 -6.78 -7.69
N GLU A 9 -0.02 -7.58 -8.49
CA GLU A 9 -1.15 -8.40 -8.04
C GLU A 9 -0.69 -9.84 -7.79
N ASN A 10 -1.40 -10.57 -6.91
CA ASN A 10 -1.14 -11.99 -6.69
C ASN A 10 -1.07 -12.81 -7.99
N GLY A 11 0.03 -13.53 -8.17
CA GLY A 11 0.26 -14.38 -9.34
C GLY A 11 0.59 -13.63 -10.63
N GLN A 12 0.73 -12.30 -10.59
CA GLN A 12 1.06 -11.46 -11.74
C GLN A 12 2.44 -10.79 -11.57
N GLY A 13 3.06 -10.46 -12.70
CA GLY A 13 4.25 -9.59 -12.69
C GLY A 13 3.89 -8.13 -12.36
N PRO A 14 4.86 -7.31 -11.94
CA PRO A 14 4.62 -5.89 -11.69
C PRO A 14 4.18 -5.17 -12.98
N THR A 15 3.26 -4.22 -12.84
CA THR A 15 2.72 -3.41 -13.94
C THR A 15 2.73 -1.93 -13.55
N GLN A 16 2.93 -1.04 -14.53
CA GLN A 16 2.68 0.38 -14.31
C GLN A 16 1.17 0.61 -14.22
N GLN A 17 0.71 1.14 -13.09
CA GLN A 17 -0.68 1.56 -12.88
C GLN A 17 -0.90 2.98 -13.43
N ALA A 18 -0.01 3.92 -13.09
CA ALA A 18 -0.16 5.32 -13.46
C ALA A 18 1.18 6.08 -13.42
N MET A 19 1.22 7.19 -14.15
CA MET A 19 2.21 8.26 -13.95
C MET A 19 1.48 9.44 -13.32
N LEU A 20 1.91 9.88 -12.14
CA LEU A 20 1.27 10.96 -11.40
C LEU A 20 2.23 12.14 -11.22
N ASN A 21 1.79 13.33 -11.58
CA ASN A 21 2.42 14.58 -11.13
C ASN A 21 1.83 14.99 -9.78
N SER A 22 2.47 15.97 -9.14
CA SER A 22 2.01 16.54 -7.87
C SER A 22 0.52 16.90 -7.92
N GLY A 23 -0.26 16.35 -6.98
CA GLY A 23 -1.70 16.58 -6.84
C GLY A 23 -2.59 15.76 -7.78
N GLN A 24 -2.03 14.91 -8.64
CA GLN A 24 -2.83 14.01 -9.48
C GLN A 24 -3.22 12.74 -8.72
N VAL A 25 -4.37 12.19 -9.11
CA VAL A 25 -4.93 10.95 -8.57
C VAL A 25 -5.28 10.03 -9.73
N ALA A 26 -5.09 8.73 -9.53
CA ALA A 26 -5.61 7.68 -10.41
C ALA A 26 -6.25 6.59 -9.55
N GLY A 27 -7.28 5.93 -10.08
CA GLY A 27 -7.98 4.84 -9.41
C GLY A 27 -8.48 3.82 -10.43
N ALA A 28 -8.70 2.61 -9.96
CA ALA A 28 -9.31 1.53 -10.73
C ALA A 28 -9.93 0.51 -9.75
N ASP A 29 -10.87 -0.28 -10.25
CA ASP A 29 -11.36 -1.47 -9.56
C ASP A 29 -10.41 -2.63 -9.83
N PHE A 30 -10.17 -3.46 -8.81
CA PHE A 30 -9.29 -4.62 -8.89
C PHE A 30 -10.00 -5.86 -8.38
N TRP A 31 -9.69 -7.02 -8.96
CA TRP A 31 -10.31 -8.32 -8.62
C TRP A 31 -9.34 -9.30 -7.98
N SER A 32 -8.10 -8.88 -7.72
CA SER A 32 -7.11 -9.69 -7.02
C SER A 32 -7.33 -9.66 -5.51
N ASN A 33 -7.03 -10.77 -4.83
CA ASN A 33 -7.12 -10.88 -3.37
C ASN A 33 -5.84 -10.42 -2.65
N GLY A 34 -4.82 -9.97 -3.38
CA GLY A 34 -3.61 -9.43 -2.79
C GLY A 34 -2.86 -8.55 -3.77
N MET A 35 -2.33 -7.43 -3.26
CA MET A 35 -1.71 -6.42 -4.09
C MET A 35 -0.73 -5.57 -3.30
N ASN A 36 0.31 -5.08 -3.96
CA ASN A 36 1.14 -4.01 -3.43
C ASN A 36 1.27 -2.85 -4.42
N PHE A 37 1.57 -1.66 -3.89
CA PHE A 37 1.86 -0.44 -4.64
C PHE A 37 3.17 0.18 -4.19
N LYS A 38 3.91 0.77 -5.12
CA LYS A 38 5.20 1.45 -4.88
C LYS A 38 5.51 2.51 -5.93
N ASP A 39 6.47 3.39 -5.63
CA ASP A 39 7.02 4.34 -6.62
C ASP A 39 8.21 3.73 -7.36
N GLY A 40 8.07 3.57 -8.67
CA GLY A 40 9.09 3.04 -9.56
C GLY A 40 9.23 1.51 -9.52
N TRP A 41 9.83 0.96 -10.58
CA TRP A 41 10.04 -0.49 -10.72
C TRP A 41 10.89 -1.09 -9.60
N ASN A 42 11.80 -0.27 -9.03
CA ASN A 42 12.70 -0.63 -7.94
C ASN A 42 12.30 0.02 -6.61
N GLY A 43 11.05 0.48 -6.47
CA GLY A 43 10.55 1.05 -5.22
C GLY A 43 10.71 0.10 -4.04
N GLN A 44 11.06 0.65 -2.89
CA GLN A 44 11.39 -0.08 -1.67
C GLN A 44 10.35 0.11 -0.57
N THR A 45 9.77 1.31 -0.42
CA THR A 45 8.58 1.46 0.43
C THR A 45 7.39 0.79 -0.26
N LEU A 46 6.71 -0.11 0.42
CA LEU A 46 5.55 -0.84 -0.11
C LEU A 46 4.29 -0.46 0.67
N ALA A 47 3.18 -0.25 -0.05
CA ALA A 47 1.84 -0.33 0.49
C ALA A 47 1.26 -1.70 0.12
N GLU A 48 0.91 -2.51 1.12
CA GLU A 48 0.54 -3.91 0.95
C GLU A 48 -0.92 -4.14 1.34
N PHE A 49 -1.61 -5.02 0.60
CA PHE A 49 -3.03 -5.29 0.77
C PHE A 49 -3.34 -6.77 0.60
N SER A 50 -4.26 -7.28 1.42
CA SER A 50 -4.91 -8.58 1.27
C SER A 50 -6.43 -8.41 1.36
N PHE A 51 -7.14 -8.62 0.26
CA PHE A 51 -8.58 -8.35 0.14
C PHE A 51 -9.43 -9.62 0.31
N ASN A 52 -10.63 -9.44 0.85
CA ASN A 52 -11.62 -10.50 1.09
C ASN A 52 -11.00 -11.76 1.74
N SER A 53 -10.19 -11.50 2.78
CA SER A 53 -9.43 -12.50 3.52
C SER A 53 -10.22 -13.04 4.72
N TRP A 54 -9.52 -13.49 5.76
CA TRP A 54 -10.12 -14.09 6.94
C TRP A 54 -11.22 -13.21 7.56
N ASN A 55 -12.38 -13.83 7.82
CA ASN A 55 -13.56 -13.19 8.42
C ASN A 55 -14.13 -12.03 7.58
N GLY A 56 -13.98 -12.08 6.24
CA GLY A 56 -14.52 -11.05 5.35
C GLY A 56 -13.86 -9.68 5.56
N GLN A 57 -12.56 -9.69 5.83
CA GLN A 57 -11.77 -8.49 6.08
C GLN A 57 -10.79 -8.21 4.95
N ASP A 58 -10.51 -6.92 4.77
CA ASP A 58 -9.39 -6.43 3.99
C ASP A 58 -8.29 -6.01 4.97
N PHE A 59 -7.08 -6.52 4.75
CA PHE A 59 -5.91 -6.19 5.54
C PHE A 59 -4.96 -5.30 4.75
N TYR A 60 -4.30 -4.39 5.44
CA TYR A 60 -3.36 -3.46 4.84
C TYR A 60 -2.27 -3.04 5.83
N ASP A 61 -1.12 -2.70 5.28
CA ASP A 61 0.03 -2.18 6.01
C ASP A 61 0.99 -1.43 5.08
N LEU A 62 1.93 -0.72 5.69
CA LEU A 62 3.12 -0.22 5.02
C LEU A 62 4.31 -1.10 5.41
N SER A 63 5.24 -1.28 4.48
CA SER A 63 6.45 -2.07 4.72
C SER A 63 7.68 -1.40 4.15
N ILE A 64 8.73 -1.35 4.97
CA ILE A 64 10.06 -0.87 4.59
C ILE A 64 11.13 -1.92 4.93
N ILE A 65 10.73 -3.20 5.05
CA ILE A 65 11.65 -4.33 5.30
C ILE A 65 12.76 -4.37 4.24
N VAL A 66 12.40 -4.06 2.98
CA VAL A 66 13.34 -4.04 1.85
C VAL A 66 14.02 -2.69 1.63
N GLY A 67 13.57 -1.65 2.34
CA GLY A 67 14.14 -0.32 2.37
C GLY A 67 13.09 0.79 2.35
N TYR A 68 13.53 2.04 2.48
CA TYR A 68 12.68 3.22 2.35
C TYR A 68 13.22 4.16 1.26
N ASP A 69 12.31 4.64 0.40
CA ASP A 69 12.60 5.63 -0.64
C ASP A 69 11.50 6.69 -0.81
N THR A 70 10.23 6.30 -0.69
CA THR A 70 9.09 7.22 -0.87
C THR A 70 8.23 7.23 0.38
N ALA A 71 7.85 8.42 0.85
CA ALA A 71 6.90 8.55 1.95
C ALA A 71 5.50 8.12 1.51
N MET A 72 4.79 7.37 2.35
CA MET A 72 3.48 6.83 1.99
C MET A 72 2.42 6.96 3.09
N LYS A 73 1.23 7.32 2.61
CA LYS A 73 -0.12 7.33 3.16
C LYS A 73 -0.95 6.08 2.88
N ILE A 74 -1.53 5.33 3.82
CA ILE A 74 -2.75 4.54 3.52
C ILE A 74 -3.91 5.03 4.39
N SER A 75 -5.04 5.29 3.74
CA SER A 75 -6.32 5.54 4.40
C SER A 75 -7.45 4.77 3.73
N THR A 76 -8.51 4.50 4.48
CA THR A 76 -9.75 3.87 4.01
C THR A 76 -10.96 4.63 4.54
N ASP A 77 -12.03 4.63 3.78
CA ASP A 77 -13.37 5.10 4.16
C ASP A 77 -14.09 4.15 5.15
N ARG A 78 -13.51 2.99 5.47
CA ARG A 78 -14.11 1.97 6.34
C ARG A 78 -13.76 2.06 7.83
N GLY A 79 -13.23 3.19 8.29
CA GLY A 79 -13.01 3.48 9.70
C GLY A 79 -11.80 2.78 10.36
N GLY A 80 -10.88 2.21 9.56
CA GLY A 80 -9.58 1.72 10.04
C GLY A 80 -8.57 2.84 10.29
N PRO A 81 -7.45 2.57 10.98
CA PRO A 81 -6.41 3.56 11.20
C PRO A 81 -5.79 4.02 9.87
N THR A 82 -5.48 5.31 9.79
CA THR A 82 -4.61 5.83 8.74
C THR A 82 -3.16 5.53 9.15
N VAL A 83 -2.41 4.81 8.31
CA VAL A 83 -0.99 4.51 8.54
C VAL A 83 -0.11 5.39 7.70
N THR A 84 0.97 5.91 8.28
CA THR A 84 1.87 6.84 7.59
C THR A 84 3.34 6.55 7.86
N CYS A 85 4.13 6.50 6.79
CA CYS A 85 5.59 6.36 6.87
C CYS A 85 6.28 7.56 6.19
N TRP A 86 6.87 8.45 6.99
CA TRP A 86 7.59 9.65 6.52
C TRP A 86 9.10 9.46 6.35
N GLY A 87 9.63 8.29 6.70
CA GLY A 87 11.06 8.07 6.76
C GLY A 87 11.42 6.67 7.25
N TRP A 88 12.72 6.37 7.18
CA TRP A 88 13.30 5.17 7.78
C TRP A 88 12.94 5.03 9.26
N GLY A 89 12.59 3.81 9.68
CA GLY A 89 12.24 3.50 11.07
C GLY A 89 10.88 4.03 11.51
N CYS A 90 9.98 4.34 10.57
CA CYS A 90 8.64 4.82 10.90
C CYS A 90 7.86 3.77 11.72
N PRO A 91 7.10 4.20 12.75
CA PRO A 91 6.44 3.28 13.68
C PRO A 91 5.24 2.54 13.08
N ASP A 92 4.68 3.05 11.97
CA ASP A 92 3.47 2.52 11.34
C ASP A 92 3.76 1.48 10.25
N ALA A 93 5.04 1.21 9.93
CA ALA A 93 5.41 0.24 8.91
C ALA A 93 6.14 -0.97 9.49
N TYR A 94 6.06 -2.09 8.78
CA TYR A 94 6.92 -3.22 9.01
C TYR A 94 8.39 -2.83 8.81
N LEU A 95 9.18 -2.99 9.88
CA LEU A 95 10.64 -2.89 9.85
C LEU A 95 11.31 -4.26 9.75
N TYR A 96 10.60 -5.31 10.15
CA TYR A 96 11.05 -6.70 10.10
C TYR A 96 9.84 -7.65 9.98
N PRO A 97 9.98 -8.85 9.38
CA PRO A 97 8.85 -9.67 8.94
C PRO A 97 7.87 -10.17 10.01
N THR A 98 8.24 -10.15 11.29
CA THR A 98 7.43 -10.73 12.37
C THR A 98 6.76 -9.68 13.25
N ASP A 99 6.73 -8.42 12.83
CA ASP A 99 6.04 -7.34 13.54
C ASP A 99 4.56 -7.26 13.15
N ASP A 100 3.77 -8.28 13.49
CA ASP A 100 2.35 -8.35 13.10
C ASP A 100 1.48 -7.24 13.70
N THR A 101 2.05 -6.36 14.53
CA THR A 101 1.37 -5.17 15.06
C THR A 101 1.11 -4.10 13.99
N LYS A 102 1.70 -4.23 12.80
CA LYS A 102 1.57 -3.25 11.70
C LYS A 102 0.44 -3.55 10.73
N THR A 103 -0.09 -4.78 10.75
CA THR A 103 -1.26 -5.12 9.94
C THR A 103 -2.53 -4.55 10.56
N HIS A 104 -3.30 -3.83 9.75
CA HIS A 104 -4.61 -3.33 10.11
C HIS A 104 -5.68 -3.98 9.25
N GLY A 105 -6.85 -4.17 9.84
CA GLY A 105 -7.99 -4.82 9.19
C GLY A 105 -9.23 -3.95 9.24
N VAL A 106 -9.98 -3.96 8.14
CA VAL A 106 -11.33 -3.43 8.04
C VAL A 106 -12.23 -4.45 7.38
N SER A 107 -13.55 -4.30 7.48
CA SER A 107 -14.45 -5.22 6.76
C SER A 107 -14.35 -5.02 5.24
N THR A 108 -14.65 -6.03 4.43
CA THR A 108 -14.37 -6.04 2.98
C THR A 108 -15.39 -5.29 2.13
N GLY A 109 -14.93 -4.58 1.09
CA GLY A 109 -15.79 -4.02 0.03
C GLY A 109 -15.88 -2.49 -0.05
N GLU A 110 -14.86 -1.75 0.34
CA GLU A 110 -14.79 -0.29 0.14
C GLU A 110 -13.40 0.15 -0.39
N THR A 111 -13.14 1.45 -0.46
CA THR A 111 -12.00 2.02 -1.18
C THR A 111 -10.80 2.28 -0.26
N PHE A 112 -9.62 1.93 -0.73
CA PHE A 112 -8.34 2.37 -0.15
C PHE A 112 -7.73 3.50 -0.97
N THR A 113 -7.14 4.47 -0.29
CA THR A 113 -6.35 5.54 -0.92
C THR A 113 -4.89 5.42 -0.47
N VAL A 114 -3.99 5.20 -1.43
CA VAL A 114 -2.55 5.31 -1.23
C VAL A 114 -2.10 6.72 -1.63
N THR A 115 -1.53 7.46 -0.69
CA THR A 115 -0.93 8.78 -0.96
C THR A 115 0.58 8.65 -0.97
N PHE A 116 1.23 9.02 -2.07
CA PHE A 116 2.68 9.18 -2.13
C PHE A 116 3.02 10.65 -1.82
N CYS A 117 3.93 10.90 -0.87
CA CYS A 117 4.18 12.24 -0.32
C CYS A 117 5.48 12.87 -0.77
#